data_AF-I3TG96-F1
#
_entry.id   AF-I3TG96-F1
#
_cell.length_a   1.000
_cell.length_b   1.000
_cell.length_c   1.000
_cell.angle_alpha   90.00
_cell.angle_beta   90.00
_cell.angle_gamma   90.00
#
_symmetry.space_group_name_H-M   'P 1'
#
loop_
_entity.id
_entity.type
_entity.pdbx_description
1 polymer ?
#
loop_
_entity_poly.entity_id
_entity_poly.type
_entity_poly.pdbx_seq_one_letter_code
_entity_poly.pdbx_strand_id
1 'polypeptide(L)'
;MVLRRKKVDPLKSALTALYNVRASIQRLDSLIDRISSRRSKLMDMAVDLQARGETFLAKRYAEEIAKLDKMRSRLEVLKLVLEKVSLSIDLAITMRDFKLIADEVSSIVSEIKKIPESRMPDLAVYFAELDSSIRELASADIDVGPPLSYDTTETPDVRRVLEEARSLLKTKLESENIQPPGLNK
;
A
#
# COMPACT_ATOMS: atom_id res chain seq x y z
N MET A 1 4.47 7.17 39.44
CA MET A 1 3.54 6.09 38.99
C MET A 1 4.12 5.50 37.72
N VAL A 2 4.88 4.41 37.81
CA VAL A 2 5.52 3.78 36.65
C VAL A 2 4.47 2.88 35.99
N LEU A 3 4.00 3.24 34.79
CA LEU A 3 3.10 2.39 34.01
C LEU A 3 3.84 1.07 33.71
N ARG A 4 3.40 0.00 34.35
CA ARG A 4 3.82 -1.37 34.09
C ARG A 4 3.31 -1.73 32.68
N ARG A 5 4.12 -1.51 31.64
CA ARG A 5 3.79 -1.94 30.27
C ARG A 5 3.55 -3.45 30.30
N LYS A 6 2.36 -3.86 29.87
CA LYS A 6 1.96 -5.26 29.74
C LYS A 6 2.96 -5.91 28.78
N LYS A 7 3.63 -7.00 29.18
CA LYS A 7 4.46 -7.79 28.25
C LYS A 7 3.52 -8.31 27.15
N VAL A 8 3.62 -7.72 25.95
CA VAL A 8 2.91 -8.18 24.76
C VAL A 8 3.78 -9.26 24.13
N ASP A 9 3.19 -10.41 23.83
CA ASP A 9 3.87 -11.47 23.09
C ASP A 9 4.06 -11.00 21.62
N PRO A 10 5.32 -10.84 21.15
CA PRO A 10 5.61 -10.34 19.80
C PRO A 10 4.99 -11.21 18.71
N LEU A 11 4.96 -12.54 18.91
CA LEU A 11 4.37 -13.46 17.92
C LEU A 11 2.86 -13.25 17.83
N LYS A 12 2.19 -13.14 18.98
CA LYS A 12 0.76 -12.88 19.04
C LYS A 12 0.41 -11.53 18.40
N SER A 13 1.23 -10.51 18.67
CA SER A 13 1.04 -9.18 18.08
C SER A 13 1.24 -9.19 16.57
N ALA A 14 2.29 -9.87 16.08
CA ALA A 14 2.55 -10.03 14.65
C ALA A 14 1.41 -10.77 13.93
N LEU A 15 0.89 -11.85 14.52
CA LEU A 15 -0.26 -12.58 13.98
C LEU A 15 -1.53 -11.70 13.91
N THR A 16 -1.75 -10.88 14.94
CA THR A 16 -2.89 -9.95 14.97
C THR A 16 -2.75 -8.88 13.89
N ALA A 17 -1.55 -8.29 13.75
CA ALA A 17 -1.25 -7.33 12.71
C ALA A 17 -1.42 -7.94 11.31
N LEU A 18 -0.90 -9.15 11.08
CA LEU A 18 -1.03 -9.88 9.82
C LEU A 18 -2.50 -10.12 9.44
N TYR A 19 -3.33 -10.55 10.39
CA TYR A 19 -4.76 -10.73 10.18
C TYR A 19 -5.42 -9.42 9.74
N ASN A 20 -5.14 -8.31 10.44
CA ASN A 20 -5.74 -7.01 10.13
C ASN A 20 -5.27 -6.43 8.79
N VAL A 21 -4.00 -6.65 8.42
CA VAL A 21 -3.48 -6.30 7.08
C VAL A 21 -4.23 -7.06 6.00
N ARG A 22 -4.36 -8.39 6.13
CA ARG A 22 -5.04 -9.23 5.14
C ARG A 22 -6.53 -8.90 5.02
N ALA A 23 -7.20 -8.62 6.15
CA ALA A 23 -8.59 -8.14 6.14
C ALA A 23 -8.72 -6.79 5.38
N SER A 24 -7.76 -5.88 5.58
CA SER A 24 -7.73 -4.60 4.87
C SER A 24 -7.54 -4.78 3.35
N ILE A 25 -6.69 -5.72 2.93
CA ILE A 25 -6.49 -6.07 1.50
C ILE A 25 -7.81 -6.55 0.88
N GLN A 26 -8.51 -7.49 1.52
CA GLN A 26 -9.79 -8.02 1.02
C GLN A 26 -10.87 -6.93 0.87
N ARG A 27 -10.86 -5.93 1.77
CA ARG A 27 -11.77 -4.78 1.69
C ARG A 27 -11.42 -3.85 0.54
N LEU A 28 -10.13 -3.62 0.29
CA LEU A 28 -9.69 -2.86 -0.87
C LEU A 28 -10.10 -3.54 -2.16
N ASP A 29 -9.95 -4.87 -2.26
CA ASP A 29 -10.42 -5.64 -3.42
C ASP A 29 -11.92 -5.44 -3.67
N SER A 30 -12.72 -5.59 -2.62
CA SER A 30 -14.17 -5.36 -2.71
C SER A 30 -14.52 -3.93 -3.15
N LEU A 31 -13.72 -2.93 -2.75
CA LEU A 31 -13.92 -1.53 -3.17
C LEU A 31 -13.49 -1.30 -4.62
N ILE A 32 -12.35 -1.86 -5.04
CA ILE A 32 -11.85 -1.81 -6.41
C ILE A 32 -12.85 -2.45 -7.37
N ASP A 33 -13.45 -3.58 -7.00
CA ASP A 33 -14.47 -4.26 -7.80
C ASP A 33 -15.74 -3.43 -7.96
N ARG A 34 -16.19 -2.79 -6.87
CA ARG A 34 -17.35 -1.86 -6.90
C ARG A 34 -17.09 -0.67 -7.82
N ILE A 35 -15.90 -0.08 -7.74
CA ILE A 35 -15.49 1.05 -8.60
C ILE A 35 -15.42 0.61 -10.06
N SER A 36 -14.82 -0.55 -10.33
CA SER A 36 -14.68 -1.09 -11.68
C SER A 36 -16.05 -1.41 -12.29
N SER A 37 -16.96 -2.00 -11.52
CA SER A 37 -18.33 -2.29 -11.94
C SER A 37 -19.10 -1.01 -12.27
N ARG A 38 -18.97 0.03 -11.44
CA ARG A 38 -19.59 1.34 -11.70
C ARG A 38 -19.01 1.98 -12.95
N ARG A 39 -17.68 1.95 -13.10
CA ARG A 39 -16.96 2.49 -14.26
C ARG A 39 -17.45 1.84 -15.57
N SER A 40 -17.60 0.52 -15.62
CA SER A 40 -18.14 -0.18 -16.80
C SER A 40 -19.54 0.29 -17.16
N LYS A 41 -20.45 0.41 -16.18
CA LYS A 41 -21.82 0.90 -16.43
C LYS A 41 -21.85 2.33 -16.98
N LEU A 42 -20.99 3.21 -16.47
CA LEU A 42 -20.89 4.59 -16.99
C LEU A 42 -20.29 4.60 -18.40
N MET A 43 -19.37 3.69 -18.70
CA MET A 43 -18.79 3.55 -20.03
C MET A 43 -19.84 3.12 -21.05
N ASP A 44 -20.64 2.11 -20.74
CA ASP A 44 -21.74 1.65 -21.60
C ASP A 44 -22.72 2.80 -21.90
N MET A 45 -23.06 3.59 -20.88
CA MET A 45 -23.93 4.76 -21.02
C MET A 45 -23.28 5.88 -21.85
N ALA A 46 -21.99 6.15 -21.66
CA ALA A 46 -21.27 7.14 -22.44
C ALA A 46 -21.22 6.77 -23.93
N VAL A 47 -21.05 5.49 -24.26
CA VAL A 47 -21.05 4.98 -25.64
C VAL A 47 -22.42 5.16 -26.29
N ASP A 48 -23.51 4.81 -25.59
CA ASP A 48 -24.88 4.99 -26.10
C ASP A 48 -25.21 6.47 -26.34
N LEU A 49 -24.85 7.36 -25.41
CA LEU A 49 -25.04 8.80 -25.57
C LEU A 49 -24.22 9.39 -26.73
N GLN A 50 -22.98 8.91 -26.89
CA GLN A 50 -22.13 9.29 -28.02
C GLN A 50 -22.75 8.86 -29.35
N ALA A 51 -23.32 7.66 -29.43
CA ALA A 51 -23.99 7.15 -30.62
C ALA A 51 -25.25 7.96 -31.00
N ARG A 52 -25.94 8.51 -29.99
CA ARG A 52 -27.12 9.40 -30.16
C ARG A 52 -26.75 10.85 -30.48
N GLY A 53 -25.46 11.20 -30.47
CA GLY A 53 -24.99 12.57 -30.70
C GLY A 53 -25.09 13.48 -29.47
N GLU A 54 -25.42 12.95 -28.29
CA GLU A 54 -25.50 13.71 -27.03
C GLU A 54 -24.12 13.96 -26.41
N THR A 55 -23.28 14.68 -27.15
CA THR A 55 -21.85 14.90 -26.84
C THR A 55 -21.61 15.57 -25.48
N PHE A 56 -22.47 16.52 -25.07
CA PHE A 56 -22.32 17.17 -23.76
C PHE A 56 -22.48 16.18 -22.61
N LEU A 57 -23.50 15.30 -22.69
CA LEU A 57 -23.77 14.35 -21.63
C LEU A 57 -22.73 13.22 -21.63
N ALA A 58 -22.35 12.71 -22.81
CA ALA A 58 -21.26 11.76 -22.96
C ALA A 58 -19.93 12.27 -22.36
N LYS A 59 -19.61 13.56 -22.56
CA LYS A 59 -18.43 14.19 -21.95
C LYS A 59 -18.48 14.18 -20.42
N ARG A 60 -19.63 14.43 -19.80
CA ARG A 60 -19.79 14.39 -18.33
C ARG A 60 -19.56 12.98 -17.79
N TYR A 61 -20.07 11.95 -18.47
CA TYR A 61 -19.79 10.56 -18.10
C TYR A 61 -18.30 10.23 -18.24
N ALA A 62 -17.65 10.69 -19.30
CA ALA A 62 -16.20 10.50 -19.49
C ALA A 62 -15.36 11.17 -18.38
N GLU A 63 -15.72 12.39 -17.96
CA GLU A 63 -15.08 13.08 -16.83
C GLU A 63 -15.20 12.28 -15.53
N GLU A 64 -16.36 11.65 -15.30
CA GLU A 64 -16.58 10.81 -14.11
C GLU A 64 -15.79 9.49 -14.18
N ILE A 65 -15.76 8.84 -15.35
CA ILE A 65 -14.93 7.65 -15.59
C ILE A 65 -13.46 7.97 -15.29
N ALA A 66 -12.95 9.11 -15.74
CA ALA A 66 -11.56 9.51 -15.47
C ALA A 66 -11.28 9.70 -13.96
N LYS A 67 -12.27 10.16 -13.18
CA LYS A 67 -12.13 10.22 -11.72
C LYS A 67 -12.14 8.84 -11.09
N LEU A 68 -13.01 7.93 -11.55
CA LEU A 68 -13.05 6.55 -11.07
C LEU A 68 -11.74 5.82 -11.37
N ASP A 69 -11.16 6.03 -12.56
CA ASP A 69 -9.86 5.44 -12.94
C ASP A 69 -8.73 5.93 -12.04
N LYS A 70 -8.69 7.25 -11.74
CA LYS A 70 -7.73 7.82 -10.80
C LYS A 70 -7.92 7.29 -9.37
N MET A 71 -9.15 7.09 -8.92
CA MET A 71 -9.42 6.54 -7.60
C MET A 71 -9.00 5.07 -7.53
N ARG A 72 -9.34 4.28 -8.57
CA ARG A 72 -8.96 2.88 -8.69
C ARG A 72 -7.44 2.70 -8.64
N SER A 73 -6.68 3.48 -9.41
CA SER A 73 -5.22 3.36 -9.43
C SER A 73 -4.59 3.65 -8.06
N ARG A 74 -5.10 4.65 -7.32
CA ARG A 74 -4.63 4.93 -5.96
C ARG A 74 -4.96 3.79 -4.97
N LEU A 75 -6.13 3.16 -5.12
CA LEU A 75 -6.50 2.00 -4.31
C LEU A 75 -5.65 0.76 -4.63
N GLU A 76 -5.30 0.55 -5.91
CA GLU A 76 -4.39 -0.52 -6.33
C GLU A 76 -2.98 -0.33 -5.76
N VAL A 77 -2.46 0.91 -5.78
CA VAL A 77 -1.17 1.24 -5.12
C VAL A 77 -1.26 0.96 -3.61
N LEU A 78 -2.34 1.39 -2.96
CA LEU A 78 -2.55 1.14 -1.53
C LEU A 78 -2.62 -0.35 -1.20
N LYS A 79 -3.28 -1.15 -2.05
CA LYS A 79 -3.30 -2.61 -1.94
C LYS A 79 -1.90 -3.20 -2.01
N LEU A 80 -1.11 -2.81 -3.02
CA LEU A 80 0.27 -3.28 -3.19
C LEU A 80 1.13 -2.97 -1.96
N VAL A 81 0.95 -1.79 -1.38
CA VAL A 81 1.67 -1.40 -0.15
C VAL A 81 1.28 -2.30 1.02
N LEU A 82 -0.01 -2.62 1.19
CA LEU A 82 -0.47 -3.55 2.24
C LEU A 82 -0.01 -4.99 1.99
N GLU A 83 0.07 -5.45 0.75
CA GLU A 83 0.64 -6.74 0.40
C GLU A 83 2.12 -6.81 0.80
N LYS A 84 2.89 -5.74 0.52
CA LYS A 84 4.27 -5.62 1.02
C LYS A 84 4.32 -5.71 2.55
N VAL A 85 3.46 -5.00 3.26
CA VAL A 85 3.38 -5.06 4.74
C VAL A 85 3.07 -6.48 5.22
N SER A 86 2.13 -7.19 4.59
CA SER A 86 1.80 -8.58 4.94
C SER A 86 3.03 -9.48 4.79
N LEU A 87 3.76 -9.36 3.68
CA LEU A 87 4.97 -10.15 3.41
C LEU A 87 6.07 -9.85 4.45
N SER A 88 6.26 -8.57 4.80
CA SER A 88 7.20 -8.18 5.85
C SER A 88 6.83 -8.84 7.18
N ILE A 89 5.57 -8.80 7.61
CA ILE A 89 5.13 -9.43 8.87
C ILE A 89 5.28 -10.96 8.82
N ASP A 90 4.95 -11.61 7.70
CA ASP A 90 5.16 -13.05 7.51
C ASP A 90 6.66 -13.42 7.64
N LEU A 91 7.55 -12.57 7.10
CA LEU A 91 9.00 -12.74 7.25
C LEU A 91 9.44 -12.59 8.72
N ALA A 92 8.90 -11.61 9.45
CA ALA A 92 9.19 -11.43 10.88
C ALA A 92 8.81 -12.65 11.72
N ILE A 93 7.64 -13.23 11.44
CA ILE A 93 7.16 -14.45 12.10
C ILE A 93 8.12 -15.62 11.78
N THR A 94 8.51 -15.76 10.51
CA THR A 94 9.36 -16.86 10.03
C THR A 94 10.77 -16.79 10.61
N MET A 95 11.38 -15.60 10.60
CA MET A 95 12.74 -15.36 11.09
C MET A 95 12.79 -15.18 12.62
N ARG A 96 11.64 -15.00 13.27
CA ARG A 96 11.52 -14.57 14.67
C ARG A 96 12.25 -13.26 14.96
N ASP A 97 12.41 -12.41 13.95
CA ASP A 97 12.96 -11.05 14.07
C ASP A 97 11.84 -10.03 13.87
N PHE A 98 11.26 -9.61 14.99
CA PHE A 98 10.12 -8.69 15.01
C PHE A 98 10.54 -7.23 15.03
N LYS A 99 11.77 -6.92 15.43
CA LYS A 99 12.20 -5.54 15.70
C LYS A 99 12.49 -4.78 14.42
N LEU A 100 13.37 -5.33 13.57
CA LEU A 100 13.77 -4.70 12.32
C LEU A 100 12.55 -4.44 11.41
N ILE A 101 11.62 -5.39 11.41
CA ILE A 101 10.45 -5.37 10.54
C ILE A 101 9.33 -4.47 11.08
N ALA A 102 9.16 -4.38 12.41
CA ALA A 102 8.16 -3.48 12.99
C ALA A 102 8.43 -2.01 12.62
N ASP A 103 9.71 -1.60 12.60
CA ASP A 103 10.11 -0.25 12.22
C ASP A 103 9.81 0.03 10.73
N GLU A 104 10.15 -0.90 9.83
CA GLU A 104 9.84 -0.78 8.40
C GLU A 104 8.32 -0.70 8.17
N VAL A 105 7.55 -1.58 8.80
CA VAL A 105 6.09 -1.64 8.66
C VAL A 105 5.41 -0.38 9.23
N SER A 106 5.89 0.14 10.36
CA SER A 106 5.40 1.39 10.96
C SER A 106 5.62 2.58 10.02
N SER A 107 6.79 2.68 9.39
CA SER A 107 7.09 3.71 8.39
C SER A 107 6.11 3.64 7.21
N ILE A 108 5.92 2.44 6.64
CA ILE A 108 5.01 2.22 5.51
C ILE A 108 3.57 2.62 5.86
N VAL A 109 3.07 2.26 7.04
CA VAL A 109 1.70 2.63 7.45
C VAL A 109 1.55 4.12 7.72
N SER A 110 2.60 4.80 8.15
CA SER A 110 2.60 6.26 8.24
C SER A 110 2.45 6.94 6.87
N GLU A 111 2.99 6.33 5.80
CA GLU A 111 2.82 6.81 4.43
C GLU A 111 1.43 6.55 3.89
N ILE A 112 0.85 5.38 4.19
CA ILE A 112 -0.55 5.05 3.85
C ILE A 112 -1.52 6.12 4.36
N LYS A 113 -1.31 6.61 5.59
CA LYS A 113 -2.17 7.64 6.21
C LYS A 113 -2.15 9.00 5.50
N LYS A 114 -1.15 9.24 4.65
CA LYS A 114 -1.04 10.46 3.83
C LYS A 114 -1.89 10.36 2.57
N ILE A 115 -2.32 9.16 2.18
CA ILE A 115 -3.17 8.92 1.01
C ILE A 115 -4.62 9.33 1.35
N PRO A 116 -5.27 10.18 0.54
CA PRO A 116 -6.64 10.63 0.81
C PRO A 116 -7.65 9.49 1.00
N GLU A 117 -7.51 8.43 0.20
CA GLU A 117 -8.35 7.24 0.25
C GLU A 117 -8.32 6.52 1.61
N SER A 118 -7.25 6.67 2.39
CA SER A 118 -7.14 6.04 3.72
C SER A 118 -8.16 6.60 4.73
N ARG A 119 -8.78 7.75 4.42
CA ARG A 119 -9.77 8.43 5.27
C ARG A 119 -11.20 8.20 4.81
N MET A 120 -11.42 7.41 3.76
CA MET A 120 -12.76 7.06 3.33
C MET A 120 -13.47 6.29 4.46
N PRO A 121 -14.76 6.57 4.74
CA PRO A 121 -15.47 5.93 5.86
C PRO A 121 -15.37 4.40 5.86
N ASP A 122 -15.50 3.79 4.67
CA ASP A 122 -15.37 2.35 4.45
C ASP A 122 -14.01 1.77 4.87
N LEU A 123 -12.95 2.59 4.88
CA LEU A 123 -11.57 2.17 5.11
C LEU A 123 -10.98 2.71 6.42
N ALA A 124 -11.50 3.83 6.93
CA ALA A 124 -10.93 4.57 8.06
C ALA A 124 -10.85 3.74 9.34
N VAL A 125 -11.89 2.95 9.65
CA VAL A 125 -11.92 2.07 10.84
C VAL A 125 -10.84 1.00 10.75
N TYR A 126 -10.74 0.33 9.60
CA TYR A 126 -9.74 -0.73 9.37
C TYR A 126 -8.32 -0.17 9.42
N PHE A 127 -8.08 1.01 8.84
CA PHE A 127 -6.76 1.64 8.93
C PHE A 127 -6.40 2.10 10.34
N ALA A 128 -7.39 2.45 11.16
CA ALA A 128 -7.16 2.72 12.58
C ALA A 128 -6.80 1.44 13.35
N GLU A 129 -7.50 0.33 13.10
CA GLU A 129 -7.20 -0.99 13.68
C GLU A 129 -5.83 -1.51 13.25
N LEU A 130 -5.49 -1.35 11.97
CA LEU A 130 -4.19 -1.67 11.39
C LEU A 130 -3.07 -0.89 12.09
N ASP A 131 -3.21 0.42 12.19
CA ASP A 131 -2.23 1.28 12.85
C ASP A 131 -2.06 0.93 14.34
N SER A 132 -3.16 0.63 15.03
CA SER A 132 -3.12 0.16 16.41
C SER A 132 -2.33 -1.14 16.54
N SER A 133 -2.58 -2.10 15.64
CA SER A 133 -1.93 -3.41 15.67
C SER A 133 -0.42 -3.34 15.38
N ILE A 134 -0.04 -2.47 14.45
CA ILE A 134 1.37 -2.26 14.09
C ILE A 134 2.11 -1.50 15.19
N ARG A 135 1.45 -0.52 15.83
CA ARG A 135 2.01 0.14 17.02
C ARG A 135 2.20 -0.84 18.16
N GLU A 136 1.24 -1.75 18.37
CA GLU A 136 1.35 -2.79 19.38
C GLU A 136 2.55 -3.71 19.09
N LEU A 137 2.75 -4.11 17.84
CA LEU A 137 3.89 -4.92 17.39
C LEU A 137 5.22 -4.19 17.64
N ALA A 138 5.32 -2.92 17.26
CA ALA A 138 6.50 -2.10 17.53
C ALA A 138 6.76 -1.89 19.03
N SER A 139 5.71 -1.93 19.85
CA SER A 139 5.80 -1.76 21.30
C SER A 139 6.08 -3.05 22.08
N ALA A 140 6.03 -4.22 21.44
CA ALA A 140 6.25 -5.53 22.07
C ALA A 140 7.72 -5.77 22.52
N ASP A 141 8.55 -4.73 22.46
CA ASP A 141 9.96 -4.72 22.83
C ASP A 141 10.13 -4.76 24.37
N ILE A 142 10.24 -5.97 24.96
CA ILE A 142 11.02 -6.25 26.18
C ILE A 142 11.61 -7.68 26.06
N ASP A 143 12.89 -7.76 25.67
CA ASP A 143 13.82 -8.88 25.90
C ASP A 143 13.67 -10.12 24.98
N VAL A 144 14.22 -10.03 23.76
CA VAL A 144 14.52 -11.20 22.92
C VAL A 144 15.99 -11.17 22.50
N GLY A 145 16.89 -11.50 23.44
CA GLY A 145 18.28 -11.90 23.17
C GLY A 145 19.18 -10.87 22.45
N PRO A 146 20.48 -11.17 22.29
CA PRO A 146 21.38 -10.29 21.53
C PRO A 146 20.90 -10.24 20.08
N PRO A 147 20.86 -9.07 19.43
CA PRO A 147 20.62 -8.99 18.01
C PRO A 147 21.70 -9.80 17.30
N LEU A 148 21.30 -10.76 16.46
CA LEU A 148 22.22 -11.32 15.48
C LEU A 148 22.58 -10.17 14.53
N SER A 149 23.80 -9.67 14.65
CA SER A 149 24.35 -8.70 13.71
C SER A 149 24.56 -9.42 12.38
N TYR A 150 23.62 -9.23 11.47
CA TYR A 150 23.81 -9.57 10.07
C TYR A 150 24.09 -8.29 9.30
N ASP A 151 25.17 -8.36 8.53
CA ASP A 151 25.60 -7.36 7.58
C ASP A 151 24.44 -7.03 6.64
N THR A 152 23.98 -5.78 6.64
CA THR A 152 22.96 -5.27 5.71
C THR A 152 23.56 -5.05 4.32
N THR A 153 24.46 -5.93 3.88
CA THR A 153 24.97 -5.91 2.53
C THR A 153 23.83 -6.29 1.59
N GLU A 154 23.43 -5.33 0.75
CA GLU A 154 22.60 -5.59 -0.42
C GLU A 154 23.14 -6.84 -1.11
N THR A 155 22.36 -7.92 -1.08
CA THR A 155 22.74 -9.13 -1.79
C THR A 155 22.82 -8.79 -3.28
N PRO A 156 23.76 -9.40 -4.02
CA PRO A 156 23.96 -9.10 -5.44
C PRO A 156 22.68 -9.29 -6.28
N ASP A 157 21.75 -10.13 -5.83
CA ASP A 157 20.46 -10.34 -6.48
C ASP A 157 19.49 -9.16 -6.26
N VAL A 158 19.48 -8.54 -5.08
CA VAL A 158 18.69 -7.32 -4.82
C VAL A 158 19.19 -6.16 -5.68
N ARG A 159 20.51 -6.03 -5.88
CA ARG A 159 21.09 -5.03 -6.79
C ARG A 159 20.65 -5.23 -8.24
N ARG A 160 20.67 -6.47 -8.73
CA ARG A 160 20.24 -6.81 -10.09
C ARG A 160 18.78 -6.43 -10.33
N VAL A 161 17.89 -6.76 -9.38
CA VAL A 161 16.46 -6.43 -9.49
C VAL A 161 16.24 -4.91 -9.47
N LEU A 162 16.98 -4.16 -8.64
CA LEU A 162 16.91 -2.70 -8.61
C LEU A 162 17.48 -2.05 -9.88
N GLU A 163 18.52 -2.62 -10.48
CA GLU A 163 19.06 -2.18 -11.78
C GLU A 163 18.09 -2.45 -12.92
N GLU A 164 17.46 -3.63 -12.96
CA GLU A 164 16.42 -3.94 -13.93
C GLU A 164 15.25 -2.97 -13.79
N ALA A 165 14.78 -2.71 -12.57
CA ALA A 165 13.71 -1.74 -12.32
C ALA A 165 14.07 -0.31 -12.77
N ARG A 166 15.32 0.13 -12.55
CA ARG A 166 15.82 1.43 -13.03
C ARG A 166 15.92 1.49 -14.55
N SER A 167 16.34 0.40 -15.18
CA SER A 167 16.42 0.31 -16.65
C SER A 167 15.04 0.41 -17.29
N LEU A 168 14.04 -0.26 -16.71
CA LEU A 168 12.65 -0.22 -17.17
C LEU A 168 12.04 1.16 -16.96
N LEU A 169 12.29 1.81 -15.83
CA LEU A 169 11.89 3.20 -15.58
C LEU A 169 12.50 4.15 -16.62
N LYS A 170 13.79 4.00 -16.91
CA LYS A 170 14.48 4.82 -17.92
C LYS A 170 13.89 4.61 -19.32
N THR A 171 13.63 3.36 -19.71
CA THR A 171 12.97 3.08 -21.00
C THR A 171 11.55 3.62 -21.07
N LYS A 172 10.80 3.61 -19.95
CA LYS A 172 9.48 4.24 -19.88
C LYS A 172 9.54 5.77 -20.04
N LEU A 173 10.48 6.42 -19.34
CA LEU A 173 10.70 7.87 -19.42
C LEU A 173 11.18 8.32 -20.81
N GLU A 174 12.03 7.51 -21.45
CA GLU A 174 12.49 7.73 -22.82
C GLU A 174 11.36 7.49 -23.84
N SER A 175 10.46 6.53 -23.60
CA SER A 175 9.29 6.28 -24.45
C SER A 175 8.20 7.36 -24.33
N GLU A 176 8.15 8.10 -23.21
CA GLU A 176 7.18 9.19 -22.98
C GLU A 176 7.74 10.59 -23.31
N ASN A 177 8.99 10.71 -23.78
CA ASN A 177 9.67 11.97 -24.12
C ASN A 177 9.49 13.09 -23.06
N ILE A 178 9.69 12.75 -21.78
CA ILE A 178 9.77 13.75 -20.69
C ILE A 178 11.23 13.83 -20.25
N GLN A 179 11.93 14.88 -20.69
CA GLN A 179 13.27 15.19 -20.19
C GLN A 179 13.20 15.55 -18.70
N PRO A 180 14.01 14.93 -17.82
CA PRO A 180 14.15 15.41 -16.45
C PRO A 180 14.88 16.77 -16.43
N PRO A 181 14.42 17.74 -15.62
CA PRO A 181 15.07 19.05 -15.51
C PRO A 181 16.50 18.89 -14.98
N GLY A 182 17.42 19.56 -15.67
CA GLY A 182 18.86 19.44 -15.46
C GLY A 182 19.32 19.78 -14.03
N LEU A 183 20.13 18.89 -13.49
CA LEU A 183 21.06 19.18 -12.40
C LEU A 183 22.18 20.06 -12.98
N ASN A 184 22.06 21.38 -12.81
CA ASN A 184 23.20 22.27 -12.96
C ASN A 184 24.08 22.17 -11.71
N LYS A 185 25.39 22.17 -12.00
CA LYS A 185 26.57 21.98 -11.15
C LYS A 185 26.60 22.85 -9.89
#